data_AF-A0A9X4NHQ9-F1
#
_entry.id   AF-A0A9X4NHQ9-F1
#
_cell.length_a   1.000
_cell.length_b   1.000
_cell.length_c   1.000
_cell.angle_alpha   90.00
_cell.angle_beta   90.00
_cell.angle_gamma   90.00
#
_symmetry.space_group_name_H-M   'P 1'
#
loop_
_entity.id
_entity.type
_entity.pdbx_description
1 polymer ?
#
loop_
_entity_poly.entity_id
_entity_poly.type
_entity_poly.pdbx_seq_one_letter_code
_entity_poly.pdbx_strand_id
1 'polypeptide(L)'
;MRENDGQRELDIQYLKTMIYYAEQVKERLSFAQSHNLSVNDDMVVESVALLLGQIGEQLDSKKLSIELQQKYQGNPIDFSSISKFRNKAYHHYGSMNSKGILKAAMGMDELIEQINYIIRKERQTQNF
;
A
#
# COMPACT_ATOMS: atom_id res chain seq x y z
N MET A 1 28.62 -9.11 4.18
CA MET A 1 27.59 -9.88 3.45
C MET A 1 26.35 -10.18 4.27
N ARG A 2 26.42 -10.56 5.57
CA ARG A 2 25.23 -10.93 6.37
C ARG A 2 24.25 -9.80 6.74
N GLU A 3 24.66 -8.54 6.79
CA GLU A 3 23.76 -7.41 7.12
C GLU A 3 22.76 -7.08 6.01
N ASN A 4 23.14 -7.33 4.74
CA ASN A 4 22.29 -7.03 3.58
C ASN A 4 21.12 -8.01 3.43
N ASP A 5 21.30 -9.26 3.87
CA ASP A 5 20.25 -10.28 3.79
C ASP A 5 19.14 -10.00 4.82
N GLY A 6 19.50 -9.56 6.03
CA GLY A 6 18.55 -9.19 7.08
C GLY A 6 17.68 -7.99 6.71
N GLN A 7 18.27 -6.93 6.15
CA GLN A 7 17.50 -5.76 5.68
C GLN A 7 16.57 -6.14 4.53
N ARG A 8 17.02 -6.97 3.58
CA ARG A 8 16.19 -7.42 2.46
C ARG A 8 14.98 -8.23 2.91
N GLU A 9 15.16 -9.13 3.88
CA GLU A 9 14.04 -9.91 4.44
C GLU A 9 13.01 -9.00 5.12
N LEU A 10 13.46 -8.00 5.87
CA LEU A 10 12.59 -6.98 6.46
C LEU A 10 11.84 -6.18 5.39
N ASP A 11 12.53 -5.73 4.35
CA ASP A 11 11.91 -5.01 3.24
C ASP A 11 10.81 -5.86 2.56
N ILE A 12 11.10 -7.13 2.28
CA ILE A 12 10.11 -8.08 1.74
C ILE A 12 8.92 -8.22 2.70
N GLN A 13 9.15 -8.25 4.01
CA GLN A 13 8.07 -8.33 4.98
C GLN A 13 7.20 -7.07 4.98
N TYR A 14 7.78 -5.87 4.88
CA TYR A 14 7.01 -4.63 4.75
C TYR A 14 6.23 -4.55 3.43
N LEU A 15 6.81 -5.01 2.33
CA LEU A 15 6.10 -5.14 1.05
C LEU A 15 4.91 -6.11 1.15
N LYS A 16 5.06 -7.25 1.82
CA LYS A 16 3.93 -8.17 2.08
C LYS A 16 2.85 -7.52 2.96
N THR A 17 3.26 -6.72 3.95
CA THR A 17 2.32 -5.97 4.78
C THR A 17 1.53 -4.94 3.96
N MET A 18 2.16 -4.29 2.98
CA MET A 18 1.45 -3.42 2.03
C MET A 18 0.42 -4.21 1.19
N ILE A 19 0.77 -5.41 0.71
CA ILE A 19 -0.17 -6.29 -0.01
C ILE A 19 -1.36 -6.64 0.90
N TYR A 20 -1.10 -7.06 2.14
CA TYR A 20 -2.15 -7.38 3.09
C TYR A 20 -3.15 -6.24 3.25
N TYR A 21 -2.68 -5.00 3.47
CA TYR A 21 -3.58 -3.85 3.60
C TYR A 21 -4.30 -3.52 2.29
N ALA A 22 -3.68 -3.73 1.13
CA ALA A 22 -4.35 -3.56 -0.17
C ALA A 22 -5.47 -4.59 -0.37
N GLU A 23 -5.27 -5.84 0.04
CA GLU A 23 -6.31 -6.87 0.05
C GLU A 23 -7.45 -6.51 1.01
N GLN A 24 -7.13 -6.01 2.20
CA GLN A 24 -8.12 -5.52 3.16
C GLN A 24 -8.96 -4.36 2.62
N VAL A 25 -8.39 -3.46 1.80
CA VAL A 25 -9.15 -2.41 1.11
C VAL A 25 -10.20 -3.03 0.18
N LYS A 26 -9.80 -4.03 -0.61
CA LYS A 26 -10.70 -4.74 -1.53
C LYS A 26 -11.81 -5.46 -0.78
N GLU A 27 -11.47 -6.18 0.29
CA GLU A 27 -12.43 -6.86 1.16
C GLU A 27 -13.44 -5.88 1.75
N ARG A 28 -12.99 -4.70 2.21
CA ARG A 28 -13.88 -3.67 2.76
C ARG A 28 -14.90 -3.16 1.74
N LEU A 29 -14.46 -2.91 0.51
CA LEU A 29 -15.35 -2.48 -0.57
C LEU A 29 -16.33 -3.58 -0.98
N SER A 30 -15.86 -4.83 -1.07
CA SER A 30 -16.72 -5.98 -1.37
C SER A 30 -17.75 -6.25 -0.27
N PHE A 31 -17.36 -6.09 0.99
CA PHE A 31 -18.25 -6.15 2.14
C PHE A 31 -19.35 -5.08 2.03
N ALA A 32 -18.99 -3.82 1.76
CA ALA A 32 -19.98 -2.75 1.59
C ALA A 32 -20.99 -3.08 0.49
N GLN A 33 -20.51 -3.55 -0.67
CA GLN A 33 -21.37 -3.96 -1.79
C GLN A 33 -22.30 -5.12 -1.44
N SER A 34 -21.79 -6.19 -0.83
CA SER A 34 -22.59 -7.37 -0.46
C SER A 34 -23.65 -7.08 0.60
N HIS A 35 -23.46 -6.03 1.40
CA HIS A 35 -24.41 -5.58 2.41
C HIS A 35 -25.27 -4.38 1.99
N ASN A 36 -25.30 -4.01 0.70
CA ASN A 36 -26.03 -2.86 0.16
C ASN A 36 -25.68 -1.51 0.83
N LEU A 37 -24.46 -1.39 1.36
CA LEU A 37 -23.92 -0.14 1.87
C LEU A 37 -23.35 0.67 0.71
N SER A 38 -23.61 1.98 0.72
CA SER A 38 -22.98 2.89 -0.24
C SER A 38 -21.47 2.89 -0.01
N VAL A 39 -20.68 2.77 -1.07
CA VAL A 39 -19.23 2.97 -0.98
C VAL A 39 -18.84 4.40 -0.59
N ASN A 40 -19.79 5.34 -0.68
CA ASN A 40 -19.64 6.72 -0.21
C ASN A 40 -20.14 6.90 1.24
N ASP A 41 -20.60 5.84 1.89
CA ASP A 41 -20.93 5.88 3.32
C ASP A 41 -19.69 6.27 4.13
N ASP A 42 -19.84 7.17 5.09
CA ASP A 42 -18.72 7.73 5.84
C ASP A 42 -17.90 6.65 6.54
N MET A 43 -18.54 5.62 7.11
CA MET A 43 -17.81 4.53 7.78
C MET A 43 -17.00 3.68 6.78
N VAL A 44 -17.54 3.45 5.58
CA VAL A 44 -16.82 2.74 4.52
C VAL A 44 -15.62 3.56 4.07
N VAL A 45 -15.83 4.84 3.78
CA VAL A 45 -14.79 5.78 3.34
C VAL A 45 -13.68 5.92 4.39
N GLU A 46 -14.02 6.12 5.65
CA GLU A 46 -13.06 6.22 6.77
C GLU A 46 -12.24 4.94 6.93
N SER A 47 -12.90 3.78 6.86
CA SER A 47 -12.18 2.51 7.00
C SER A 47 -11.22 2.23 5.84
N VAL A 48 -11.60 2.58 4.60
CA VAL A 48 -10.70 2.50 3.44
C VAL A 48 -9.55 3.50 3.59
N ALA A 49 -9.82 4.72 4.05
CA ALA A 49 -8.79 5.72 4.29
C ALA A 49 -7.75 5.26 5.31
N LEU A 50 -8.18 4.64 6.41
CA LEU A 50 -7.31 4.06 7.41
C LEU A 50 -6.38 3.01 6.80
N LEU A 51 -6.93 2.08 6.01
CA LEU A 51 -6.16 1.02 5.36
C LEU A 51 -5.16 1.58 4.33
N LEU A 52 -5.56 2.56 3.52
CA LEU A 52 -4.64 3.29 2.63
C LEU A 52 -3.52 3.96 3.44
N GLY A 53 -3.85 4.55 4.58
CA GLY A 53 -2.88 5.10 5.53
C GLY A 53 -1.86 4.06 5.96
N GLN A 54 -2.31 2.85 6.33
CA GLN A 54 -1.43 1.74 6.72
C GLN A 54 -0.52 1.26 5.59
N ILE A 55 -0.97 1.30 4.33
CA ILE A 55 -0.11 1.05 3.17
C ILE A 55 1.00 2.10 3.09
N GLY A 56 0.64 3.39 3.12
CA GLY A 56 1.60 4.50 3.02
C GLY A 56 2.59 4.55 4.19
N GLU A 57 2.14 4.12 5.37
CA GLU A 57 2.94 4.04 6.59
C GLU A 57 4.08 3.01 6.51
N GLN A 58 4.03 2.04 5.58
CA GLN A 58 5.15 1.11 5.37
C GLN A 58 6.35 1.79 4.68
N LEU A 59 6.15 2.94 4.03
CA LEU A 59 7.23 3.68 3.34
C LEU A 59 8.10 4.51 4.28
N ASP A 60 7.79 4.54 5.58
CA ASP A 60 8.67 5.17 6.56
C ASP A 60 10.08 4.55 6.47
N SER A 61 11.11 5.39 6.52
CA SER A 61 12.51 4.95 6.35
C SER A 61 13.00 4.04 7.48
N LYS A 62 12.28 3.96 8.61
CA LYS A 62 12.51 2.98 9.67
C LYS A 62 11.88 1.61 9.37
N LYS A 63 11.09 1.51 8.30
CA LYS A 63 10.41 0.29 7.85
C LYS A 63 11.02 -0.17 6.53
N LEU A 64 10.53 0.35 5.40
CA LEU A 64 11.02 0.00 4.08
C LEU A 64 12.29 0.80 3.76
N SER A 65 13.38 0.12 3.41
CA SER A 65 14.67 0.75 3.17
C SER A 65 14.61 1.79 2.05
N ILE A 66 15.40 2.86 2.21
CA ILE A 66 15.54 3.89 1.18
C ILE A 66 16.16 3.30 -0.10
N GLU A 67 17.07 2.34 0.04
CA GLU A 67 17.70 1.66 -1.10
C GLU A 67 16.65 0.96 -1.98
N LEU A 68 15.76 0.16 -1.39
CA LEU A 68 14.69 -0.50 -2.15
C LEU A 68 13.73 0.52 -2.77
N GLN A 69 13.35 1.54 -2.01
CA GLN A 69 12.47 2.60 -2.51
C GLN A 69 13.07 3.28 -3.74
N GLN A 70 14.35 3.67 -3.68
CA GLN A 70 15.06 4.30 -4.81
C GLN A 70 15.21 3.35 -6.00
N LYS A 71 15.52 2.06 -5.76
CA LYS A 71 15.72 1.05 -6.81
C LYS A 71 14.51 0.85 -7.71
N TYR A 72 13.30 0.92 -7.14
CA TYR A 72 12.04 0.65 -7.88
C TYR A 72 11.18 1.90 -8.12
N GLN A 73 11.62 3.07 -7.66
CA GLN A 73 10.88 4.32 -7.87
C GLN A 73 10.70 4.60 -9.37
N GLY A 74 9.45 4.78 -9.78
CA GLY A 74 9.05 5.05 -11.16
C GLY A 74 9.03 3.82 -12.07
N ASN A 75 9.50 2.64 -11.61
CA ASN A 75 9.39 1.38 -12.33
C ASN A 75 9.57 0.14 -11.41
N PRO A 76 8.53 -0.65 -11.14
CA PRO A 76 7.17 -0.55 -11.69
C PRO A 76 6.27 0.41 -10.90
N ILE A 77 6.75 0.94 -9.76
CA ILE A 77 5.90 1.55 -8.73
C ILE A 77 6.28 3.01 -8.49
N ASP A 78 5.30 3.88 -8.24
CA ASP A 78 5.54 5.24 -7.79
C ASP A 78 5.27 5.37 -6.28
N PHE A 79 6.31 5.17 -5.46
CA PHE A 79 6.20 5.29 -4.01
C PHE A 79 5.83 6.71 -3.57
N SER A 80 6.17 7.74 -4.34
CA SER A 80 5.80 9.12 -4.04
C SER A 80 4.28 9.30 -4.05
N SER A 81 3.56 8.60 -4.94
CA SER A 81 2.10 8.63 -4.99
C SER A 81 1.46 7.82 -3.85
N ILE A 82 2.11 6.76 -3.38
CA ILE A 82 1.66 5.94 -2.26
C ILE A 82 1.86 6.68 -0.92
N SER A 83 2.93 7.46 -0.77
CA SER A 83 3.16 8.26 0.46
C SER A 83 2.02 9.26 0.73
N LYS A 84 1.30 9.69 -0.32
CA LYS A 84 0.10 10.53 -0.21
C LYS A 84 -1.06 9.80 0.47
N PHE A 85 -1.07 8.46 0.50
CA PHE A 85 -2.11 7.70 1.21
C PHE A 85 -2.06 7.94 2.71
N ARG A 86 -0.85 8.03 3.28
CA ARG A 86 -0.65 8.42 4.68
C ARG A 86 -1.27 9.78 4.96
N ASN A 87 -1.02 10.76 4.10
CA ASN A 87 -1.56 12.11 4.24
C ASN A 87 -3.10 12.13 4.13
N LYS A 88 -3.69 11.28 3.27
CA LYS A 88 -5.15 11.16 3.18
C LYS A 88 -5.72 10.70 4.52
N ALA A 89 -5.19 9.63 5.11
CA ALA A 89 -5.65 9.10 6.40
C ALA A 89 -5.64 10.13 7.55
N TYR A 90 -4.59 10.97 7.64
CA TYR A 90 -4.44 11.94 8.72
C TYR A 90 -5.21 13.26 8.53
N HIS A 91 -5.66 13.58 7.31
CA HIS A 91 -6.28 14.87 6.99
C HIS A 91 -7.77 14.77 6.61
N HIS A 92 -8.48 13.70 7.01
CA HIS A 92 -9.92 13.59 6.78
C HIS A 92 -10.74 14.52 7.68
N TYR A 93 -10.95 15.76 7.22
CA TYR A 93 -12.07 16.62 7.60
C TYR A 93 -12.94 16.86 6.35
N GLY A 94 -13.99 16.05 6.16
CA GLY A 94 -15.11 16.35 5.24
C GLY A 94 -15.17 15.62 3.89
N SER A 95 -16.34 15.71 3.26
CA SER A 95 -16.82 14.97 2.08
C SER A 95 -16.04 15.19 0.77
N MET A 96 -15.17 16.21 0.71
CA MET A 96 -14.37 16.52 -0.49
C MET A 96 -13.22 15.52 -0.73
N ASN A 97 -12.88 14.68 0.26
CA ASN A 97 -11.76 13.73 0.20
C ASN A 97 -12.21 12.27 -0.11
N SER A 98 -13.52 11.96 -0.08
CA SER A 98 -14.04 10.60 -0.31
C SER A 98 -13.76 10.08 -1.74
N LYS A 99 -14.01 10.89 -2.76
CA LYS A 99 -13.69 10.55 -4.17
C LYS A 99 -12.21 10.24 -4.36
N GLY A 100 -11.32 10.96 -3.66
CA GLY A 100 -9.87 10.75 -3.72
C GLY A 100 -9.40 9.48 -3.03
N ILE A 101 -10.07 9.06 -1.95
CA ILE A 101 -9.87 7.76 -1.31
C ILE A 101 -10.34 6.64 -2.25
N LEU A 102 -11.58 6.71 -2.72
CA LEU A 102 -12.18 5.66 -3.54
C LEU A 102 -11.42 5.46 -4.85
N LYS A 103 -10.96 6.55 -5.48
CA LYS A 103 -10.09 6.47 -6.66
C LYS A 103 -8.77 5.76 -6.36
N ALA A 104 -8.16 5.99 -5.19
CA ALA A 104 -6.95 5.27 -4.80
C ALA A 104 -7.23 3.79 -4.54
N ALA A 105 -8.37 3.47 -3.91
CA ALA A 105 -8.80 2.09 -3.64
C ALA A 105 -9.04 1.26 -4.92
N MET A 106 -9.39 1.89 -6.04
CA MET A 106 -9.52 1.19 -7.33
C MET A 106 -8.17 0.68 -7.87
N GLY A 107 -7.05 1.24 -7.44
CA GLY A 107 -5.71 0.84 -7.90
C GLY A 107 -5.07 -0.29 -7.10
N MET A 108 -5.80 -0.97 -6.20
CA MET A 108 -5.20 -1.98 -5.31
C MET A 108 -4.68 -3.20 -6.06
N ASP A 109 -5.36 -3.65 -7.12
CA ASP A 109 -4.90 -4.81 -7.91
C ASP A 109 -3.55 -4.53 -8.58
N GLU A 110 -3.42 -3.37 -9.25
CA GLU A 110 -2.17 -2.93 -9.86
C GLU A 110 -1.06 -2.80 -8.80
N LEU A 111 -1.36 -2.20 -7.64
CA LEU A 111 -0.39 -2.09 -6.55
C LEU A 111 0.10 -3.46 -6.07
N ILE A 112 -0.80 -4.42 -5.88
CA ILE A 112 -0.46 -5.79 -5.47
C ILE A 112 0.43 -6.46 -6.53
N GLU A 113 0.12 -6.31 -7.81
CA GLU A 113 0.95 -6.85 -8.91
C GLU A 113 2.36 -6.24 -8.93
N GLN A 114 2.45 -4.92 -8.81
CA GLN A 114 3.72 -4.18 -8.76
C GLN A 114 4.58 -4.62 -7.57
N ILE A 115 3.98 -4.74 -6.37
CA ILE A 115 4.71 -5.20 -5.19
C ILE A 115 5.14 -6.66 -5.33
N ASN A 116 4.29 -7.54 -5.85
CA ASN A 116 4.65 -8.94 -6.09
C ASN A 116 5.77 -9.08 -7.12
N TYR A 117 5.84 -8.19 -8.12
CA TYR A 117 6.99 -8.11 -9.01
C TYR A 117 8.29 -7.79 -8.26
N ILE A 118 8.26 -6.78 -7.38
CA ILE A 118 9.43 -6.38 -6.57
C ILE A 118 9.88 -7.54 -5.68
N ILE A 119 8.97 -8.17 -4.94
CA ILE A 119 9.27 -9.31 -4.07
C ILE A 119 9.94 -10.45 -4.86
N ARG A 120 9.44 -10.77 -6.07
CA ARG A 120 10.03 -11.80 -6.92
C ARG A 120 11.46 -11.45 -7.35
N LYS A 121 11.72 -10.19 -7.70
CA LYS A 121 13.06 -9.73 -8.09
C LYS A 121 14.05 -9.80 -6.94
N GLU A 122 13.67 -9.31 -5.76
CA GLU A 122 14.55 -9.34 -4.57
C GLU A 122 14.90 -10.77 -4.12
N ARG A 123 13.98 -11.72 -4.29
CA ARG A 123 14.23 -13.15 -4.01
C ARG A 123 15.15 -13.81 -5.03
N GLN A 124 15.04 -13.46 -6.31
CA GLN A 124 15.89 -14.03 -7.37
C GLN A 124 17.36 -13.59 -7.25
N THR A 125 17.62 -12.43 -6.66
CA THR A 125 18.98 -11.92 -6.42
C THR A 125 19.76 -12.73 -5.37
N GLN A 126 19.17 -13.75 -4.73
CA GLN A 126 19.88 -14.66 -3.80
C GLN A 126 20.57 -15.87 -4.46
N ASN A 127 20.37 -16.11 -5.76
CA ASN A 127 20.85 -17.34 -6.43
C ASN A 127 22.18 -17.20 -7.19
N PHE A 128 23.07 -16.28 -6.81
CA PHE A 128 24.41 -16.12 -7.41
C PHE A 128 25.50 -15.98 -6.36
#